data_AF-A0A7M3SCX1-F1
#
_entry.id   AF-A0A7M3SCX1-F1
#
_cell.length_a   1.000
_cell.length_b   1.000
_cell.length_c   1.000
_cell.angle_alpha   90.00
_cell.angle_beta   90.00
_cell.angle_gamma   90.00
#
_symmetry.space_group_name_H-M   'P 1'
#
loop_
_entity.id
_entity.type
_entity.pdbx_description
1 polymer ?
#
loop_
_entity_poly.entity_id
_entity_poly.type
_entity_poly.pdbx_seq_one_letter_code
_entity_poly.pdbx_strand_id
1 'polypeptide(L)'
;MATKSKLEYIWLDGYEPTQSMRSKTMIRSDFGGTVEECPMWSFDGSSTLQAEGGDSDCLLKPVFICPDPDRINGYLVMCEVLNADGTPHSSNGRATIEEDDDDF
;
A
#
# COMPACT_ATOMS: atom_id res chain seq x y z
N MET A 1 9.36 27.64 -2.62
CA MET A 1 9.33 26.49 -1.69
C MET A 1 9.05 25.25 -2.52
N ALA A 2 9.70 24.12 -2.24
CA ALA A 2 9.37 22.85 -2.88
C ALA A 2 7.90 22.49 -2.60
N THR A 3 7.15 22.14 -3.64
CA THR A 3 5.75 21.72 -3.51
C THR A 3 5.70 20.41 -2.74
N LYS A 4 4.84 20.33 -1.72
CA LYS A 4 4.61 19.11 -0.94
C LYS A 4 3.45 18.34 -1.53
N SER A 5 3.63 17.03 -1.68
CA SER A 5 2.63 16.08 -2.16
C SER A 5 2.17 15.18 -1.00
N LYS A 6 0.88 14.82 -1.01
CA LYS A 6 0.25 13.90 -0.06
C LYS A 6 0.05 12.57 -0.78
N LEU A 7 0.67 11.51 -0.30
CA LEU A 7 0.55 10.18 -0.87
C LEU A 7 -0.26 9.36 0.12
N GLU A 8 -1.53 9.11 -0.18
CA GLU A 8 -2.41 8.26 0.62
C GLU A 8 -2.14 6.81 0.25
N TYR A 9 -1.37 6.10 1.09
CA TYR A 9 -1.09 4.68 0.91
C TYR A 9 -2.33 3.91 1.34
N ILE A 10 -2.86 3.08 0.44
CA ILE A 10 -4.09 2.31 0.61
C ILE A 10 -3.75 0.83 0.48
N TRP A 11 -4.27 0.00 1.38
CA TRP A 11 -4.11 -1.46 1.35
C TRP A 11 -5.32 -2.17 1.94
N LEU A 12 -5.39 -3.48 1.73
CA LEU A 12 -6.39 -4.36 2.33
C LEU A 12 -5.84 -5.02 3.60
N ASP A 13 -6.67 -5.07 4.64
CA ASP A 13 -6.31 -5.73 5.91
C ASP A 13 -6.53 -7.25 5.88
N GLY A 14 -6.32 -7.92 7.02
CA GLY A 14 -6.45 -9.37 7.16
C GLY A 14 -7.81 -9.84 7.71
N TYR A 15 -8.85 -8.99 7.73
CA TYR A 15 -10.15 -9.42 8.25
C TYR A 15 -10.82 -10.45 7.34
N GLU A 16 -11.42 -11.45 7.96
CA GLU A 16 -12.26 -12.47 7.30
C GLU A 16 -13.70 -12.39 7.80
N PRO A 17 -14.70 -12.72 6.96
CA PRO A 17 -14.58 -13.22 5.59
C PRO A 17 -14.36 -12.11 4.54
N THR A 18 -14.40 -10.83 4.94
CA THR A 18 -14.26 -9.69 4.03
C THR A 18 -13.20 -8.73 4.56
N GLN A 19 -12.19 -8.48 3.73
CA GLN A 19 -11.14 -7.51 4.01
C GLN A 19 -11.72 -6.10 3.99
N SER A 20 -11.19 -5.24 4.86
CA SER A 20 -11.49 -3.81 4.86
C SER A 20 -10.30 -3.01 4.32
N MET A 21 -10.62 -1.84 3.76
CA MET A 21 -9.61 -0.90 3.28
C MET A 21 -9.01 -0.12 4.45
N ARG A 22 -7.69 0.03 4.44
CA ARG A 22 -6.93 0.85 5.38
C ARG A 22 -6.12 1.88 4.61
N SER A 23 -5.82 3.00 5.25
CA SER A 23 -4.96 4.00 4.63
C SER A 23 -4.17 4.84 5.63
N LYS A 24 -3.09 5.47 5.13
CA LYS A 24 -2.37 6.53 5.84
C LYS A 24 -1.59 7.42 4.86
N THR A 25 -1.35 8.66 5.25
CA THR A 25 -0.71 9.65 4.38
C THR A 25 0.80 9.77 4.62
N MET A 26 1.61 9.62 3.56
CA MET A 26 3.01 10.08 3.53
C MET A 26 3.07 11.49 2.93
N ILE A 27 3.89 12.36 3.51
CA ILE A 27 4.19 13.68 2.91
C ILE A 27 5.56 13.61 2.22
N ARG A 28 5.61 13.96 0.93
CA ARG A 28 6.85 14.02 0.14
C ARG A 28 7.06 15.42 -0.43
N SER A 29 8.31 15.77 -0.69
CA SER A 29 8.68 16.95 -1.49
C SER A 29 9.18 16.47 -2.83
N ASP A 30 9.05 17.29 -3.87
CA ASP A 30 9.66 17.04 -5.18
C ASP A 30 9.27 15.66 -5.76
N PHE A 31 7.97 15.32 -5.67
CA PHE A 31 7.41 14.06 -6.13
C PHE A 31 6.80 14.20 -7.52
N GLY A 32 7.28 13.41 -8.47
CA GLY A 32 6.93 13.40 -9.89
C GLY A 32 5.62 12.69 -10.23
N GLY A 33 5.03 11.96 -9.28
CA GLY A 33 3.71 11.35 -9.45
C GLY A 33 3.72 9.97 -10.10
N THR A 34 4.86 9.28 -10.10
CA THR A 34 4.97 7.90 -10.60
C THR A 34 5.06 6.90 -9.46
N VAL A 35 4.72 5.63 -9.74
CA VAL A 35 4.72 4.57 -8.71
C VAL A 35 6.15 4.19 -8.31
N GLU A 36 7.12 4.31 -9.21
CA GLU A 36 8.53 3.99 -8.98
C GLU A 36 9.19 4.94 -7.96
N GLU A 37 8.67 6.15 -7.84
CA GLU A 37 9.13 7.15 -6.87
C GLU A 37 8.49 6.96 -5.47
N CYS A 38 7.44 6.13 -5.37
CA CYS A 38 6.83 5.79 -4.10
C CYS A 38 7.73 4.83 -3.31
N PRO A 39 8.25 5.23 -2.14
CA PRO A 39 9.05 4.32 -1.33
C PRO A 39 8.21 3.17 -0.79
N MET A 40 8.83 2.01 -0.58
CA MET A 40 8.26 1.00 0.29
C MET A 40 8.03 1.60 1.69
N TRP A 41 6.93 1.25 2.33
CA TRP A 41 6.63 1.68 3.69
C TRP A 41 6.31 0.48 4.57
N SER A 42 6.07 0.72 5.86
CA SER A 42 5.70 -0.32 6.81
C SER A 42 4.54 0.15 7.66
N PHE A 43 3.76 -0.76 8.22
CA PHE A 43 2.69 -0.48 9.17
C PHE A 43 2.62 -1.58 10.23
N ASP A 44 2.00 -1.26 11.35
CA ASP A 44 1.71 -2.22 12.41
C ASP A 44 0.52 -3.13 12.02
N GLY A 45 0.83 -4.35 11.62
CA GLY A 45 -0.11 -5.39 11.21
C GLY A 45 -0.94 -5.97 12.36
N SER A 46 -0.56 -5.74 13.62
CA SER A 46 -1.32 -6.24 14.77
C SER A 46 -2.70 -5.58 14.91
N SER A 47 -2.83 -4.35 14.41
CA SER A 47 -4.08 -3.59 14.39
C SER A 47 -4.97 -3.91 13.17
N THR A 48 -4.53 -4.81 12.29
CA THR A 48 -5.19 -5.11 11.01
C THR A 48 -5.35 -6.61 10.75
N LEU A 49 -5.14 -7.48 11.75
CA LEU A 49 -5.15 -8.94 11.63
C LEU A 49 -4.11 -9.47 10.61
N GLN A 50 -2.96 -8.83 10.51
CA GLN A 50 -1.87 -9.21 9.61
C GLN A 50 -0.58 -9.57 10.33
N ALA A 51 -0.52 -9.40 11.65
CA ALA A 51 0.60 -9.88 12.45
C ALA A 51 0.23 -10.02 13.92
N GLU A 52 1.04 -10.75 14.69
CA GLU A 52 0.96 -10.77 16.15
C GLU A 52 1.85 -9.69 16.76
N GLY A 53 1.49 -9.15 17.93
CA GLY A 53 2.13 -7.95 18.52
C GLY A 53 3.61 -8.06 18.93
N GLY A 54 4.29 -9.19 18.68
CA GLY A 54 5.72 -9.38 18.96
C GLY A 54 6.65 -9.13 17.77
N ASP A 55 6.15 -9.30 16.55
CA ASP A 55 6.82 -9.03 15.28
C ASP A 55 5.76 -8.56 14.28
N SER A 56 5.33 -7.31 14.44
CA SER A 56 4.09 -6.82 13.83
C SER A 56 4.26 -5.98 12.58
N ASP A 57 5.50 -5.78 12.11
CA ASP A 57 5.75 -4.95 10.94
C ASP A 57 5.39 -5.69 9.65
N CYS A 58 4.40 -5.15 8.93
CA CYS A 58 4.11 -5.53 7.54
C CYS A 58 4.61 -4.44 6.60
N LEU A 59 5.00 -4.81 5.39
CA LEU A 59 5.47 -3.87 4.37
C LEU A 59 4.36 -3.51 3.39
N LEU A 60 4.34 -2.25 2.95
CA LEU A 60 3.51 -1.74 1.87
C LEU A 60 4.40 -1.53 0.65
N LYS A 61 4.16 -2.33 -0.39
CA LYS A 61 4.79 -2.15 -1.70
C LYS A 61 3.81 -1.45 -2.65
N PRO A 62 4.11 -0.21 -3.08
CA PRO A 62 3.31 0.48 -4.09
C PRO A 62 3.20 -0.34 -5.38
N VAL A 63 1.98 -0.51 -5.90
CA VAL A 63 1.70 -1.24 -7.15
C VAL A 63 0.91 -0.41 -8.15
N PHE A 64 0.23 0.64 -7.70
CA PHE A 64 -0.48 1.57 -8.58
C PHE A 64 -0.58 2.94 -7.93
N ILE A 65 -0.65 3.99 -8.75
CA ILE A 65 -0.83 5.37 -8.32
C ILE A 65 -1.80 6.12 -9.24
N CYS A 66 -2.62 6.98 -8.67
CA CYS A 66 -3.40 7.96 -9.42
C CYS A 66 -3.55 9.28 -8.65
N PRO A 67 -3.90 10.40 -9.31
CA PRO A 67 -4.24 11.64 -8.63
C PRO A 67 -5.42 11.45 -7.67
N ASP A 68 -5.32 12.03 -6.48
CA ASP A 68 -6.43 12.08 -5.52
C ASP A 68 -7.45 13.15 -5.98
N PRO A 69 -8.71 12.78 -6.22
CA PRO A 69 -9.72 13.71 -6.73
C PRO A 69 -10.11 14.80 -5.72
N ASP A 70 -9.87 14.58 -4.44
CA ASP A 70 -10.35 15.44 -3.35
C ASP A 70 -9.25 16.33 -2.76
N ARG A 71 -7.97 16.03 -3.04
CA ARG A 71 -6.82 16.70 -2.41
C ARG A 71 -5.91 17.40 -3.43
N ILE A 72 -5.63 18.67 -3.17
CA ILE A 72 -4.58 19.43 -3.88
C ILE A 72 -3.22 18.77 -3.62
N ASN A 73 -2.48 18.50 -4.70
CA ASN A 73 -1.22 17.76 -4.74
C ASN A 73 -1.33 16.40 -4.02
N GLY A 74 -2.48 15.75 -4.14
CA GLY A 74 -2.74 14.44 -3.56
C GLY A 74 -2.62 13.33 -4.59
N TYR A 75 -2.18 12.17 -4.12
CA TYR A 75 -2.11 10.93 -4.87
C TYR A 75 -2.67 9.80 -4.01
N LEU A 76 -3.45 8.92 -4.62
CA LEU A 76 -3.83 7.64 -4.04
C LEU A 76 -2.81 6.60 -4.49
N VAL A 77 -2.21 5.88 -3.55
CA VAL A 77 -1.17 4.88 -3.79
C VAL A 77 -1.69 3.52 -3.33
N MET A 78 -2.10 2.68 -4.27
CA MET A 78 -2.50 1.32 -3.95
C MET A 78 -1.26 0.48 -3.68
N CYS A 79 -1.28 -0.26 -2.57
CA CYS A 79 -0.17 -1.07 -2.12
C CYS A 79 -0.58 -2.54 -1.97
N GLU A 80 0.35 -3.43 -2.29
CA GLU A 80 0.27 -4.83 -1.86
C GLU A 80 0.99 -4.99 -0.51
N VAL A 81 0.54 -5.96 0.29
CA VAL A 81 1.09 -6.22 1.62
C VAL A 81 2.10 -7.36 1.54
N LEU A 82 3.28 -7.13 2.11
CA LEU A 82 4.34 -8.13 2.24
C LEU A 82 4.66 -8.39 3.71
N ASN A 83 5.19 -9.57 4.00
CA ASN A 83 5.86 -9.86 5.25
C ASN A 83 7.15 -9.03 5.38
N ALA A 84 7.72 -8.97 6.58
CA ALA A 84 8.97 -8.26 6.85
C ALA A 84 10.17 -8.75 5.99
N ASP A 85 10.14 -10.00 5.53
CA ASP A 85 11.15 -10.60 4.65
C ASP A 85 10.95 -10.26 3.16
N GLY A 86 9.89 -9.52 2.81
CA GLY A 86 9.55 -9.13 1.44
C GLY A 86 8.73 -10.16 0.66
N THR A 87 8.38 -11.30 1.26
CA THR A 87 7.45 -12.26 0.64
C THR A 87 6.01 -11.76 0.71
N PRO A 88 5.12 -12.12 -0.23
CA PRO A 88 3.71 -11.75 -0.15
C PRO A 88 3.07 -12.20 1.17
N HIS A 89 2.37 -11.29 1.85
CA HIS A 89 1.61 -11.65 3.05
C HIS A 89 0.43 -12.57 2.67
N SER A 90 -0.03 -13.44 3.57
CA SER A 90 -1.12 -14.38 3.28
C SER A 90 -2.44 -13.70 2.86
N SER A 91 -2.68 -12.48 3.32
CA SER A 91 -3.83 -11.65 2.94
C SER A 91 -3.69 -10.97 1.56
N ASN A 92 -2.56 -11.13 0.88
CA ASN A 92 -2.27 -10.48 -0.39
C ASN A 92 -2.83 -11.31 -1.57
N GLY A 93 -4.12 -11.12 -1.86
CA GLY A 93 -4.77 -11.75 -3.02
C GLY A 93 -4.24 -11.26 -4.38
N ARG A 94 -3.56 -10.11 -4.45
CA ARG A 94 -2.94 -9.65 -5.70
C ARG A 94 -1.83 -10.61 -6.15
N ALA A 95 -1.05 -11.13 -5.20
CA ALA A 95 0.06 -12.03 -5.48
C ALA A 95 -0.38 -13.42 -5.98
N THR A 96 -1.68 -13.75 -5.92
CA THR A 96 -2.23 -15.03 -6.41
C THR A 96 -2.73 -14.94 -7.85
N ILE A 97 -2.67 -13.76 -8.48
CA ILE A 97 -3.10 -13.53 -9.86
C ILE A 97 -1.86 -13.60 -10.76
N GLU A 98 -1.90 -14.40 -11.81
CA GLU A 98 -0.81 -14.51 -12.77
C GLU A 98 -0.77 -13.25 -13.67
N GLU A 99 0.41 -12.68 -13.89
CA GLU A 99 0.55 -11.46 -14.71
C GLU A 99 0.23 -11.68 -16.19
N ASP A 100 0.31 -12.93 -16.65
CA ASP A 100 0.02 -13.36 -18.04
C ASP A 100 -1.41 -13.89 -18.21
N ASP A 101 -2.32 -13.61 -17.26
CA ASP A 101 -3.74 -13.94 -17.40
C ASP A 101 -4.40 -12.95 -18.39
N ASP A 102 -4.02 -13.08 -19.67
CA ASP A 102 -4.58 -12.41 -20.86
C ASP A 102 -6.02 -12.91 -21.17
N ASP A 103 -6.77 -13.38 -20.17
CA ASP A 103 -8.16 -13.86 -20.33
C ASP A 103 -9.19 -12.72 -20.52
N PHE A 104 -8.74 -11.50 -20.89
CA PHE A 104 -9.58 -10.35 -21.24
C PHE A 104 -9.19 -9.64 -22.54
#